data_AF-A0A4Q2XZG9-F1
#
_entry.id   AF-A0A4Q2XZG9-F1
#
_cell.length_a   1.000
_cell.length_b   1.000
_cell.length_c   1.000
_cell.angle_alpha   90.00
_cell.angle_beta   90.00
_cell.angle_gamma   90.00
#
_symmetry.space_group_name_H-M   'P 1'
#
loop_
_entity.id
_entity.type
_entity.pdbx_description
1 polymer ?
#
loop_
_entity_poly.entity_id
_entity_poly.type
_entity_poly.pdbx_seq_one_letter_code
_entity_poly.pdbx_strand_id
1 'polypeptide(L)' 'MNWWEISSTARVVQKAAAYAQSLGMEYGLEAVNRYENHILNTARQAVDMVERVGAPNVFVHLDT' A
#
# COMPACT_ATOMS: atom_id res chain seq x y z
N MET A 1 0.40 14.94 -7.11
CA MET A 1 -0.59 13.91 -6.76
C MET A 1 -1.49 14.45 -5.67
N ASN A 2 -2.79 14.15 -5.69
CA ASN A 2 -3.75 14.70 -4.74
C ASN A 2 -3.52 14.11 -3.33
N TRP A 3 -3.25 14.97 -2.34
CA TRP A 3 -3.07 14.56 -0.94
C TRP A 3 -4.26 13.76 -0.38
N TRP A 4 -5.47 14.03 -0.85
CA TRP A 4 -6.68 13.33 -0.43
C TRP A 4 -6.73 11.89 -0.93
N GLU A 5 -6.27 11.61 -2.16
CA GLU A 5 -6.23 10.24 -2.71
C GLU A 5 -5.27 9.37 -1.92
N ILE A 6 -4.03 9.83 -1.69
CA ILE A 6 -3.05 9.07 -0.87
C ILE A 6 -3.60 8.80 0.53
N SER A 7 -4.24 9.79 1.15
CA SER A 7 -4.79 9.65 2.51
C SER A 7 -5.97 8.68 2.55
N SER A 8 -6.82 8.72 1.53
CA SER A 8 -7.96 7.81 1.40
C SER A 8 -7.49 6.38 1.13
N THR A 9 -6.50 6.20 0.25
CA THR A 9 -5.89 4.89 -0.02
C THR A 9 -5.28 4.30 1.24
N ALA A 10 -4.45 5.06 1.97
CA ALA A 10 -3.85 4.57 3.23
C ALA A 10 -4.93 4.10 4.23
N ARG A 11 -6.01 4.86 4.39
CA ARG A 11 -7.14 4.49 5.27
C ARG A 11 -7.85 3.21 4.83
N VAL A 12 -8.02 2.99 3.52
CA VAL A 12 -8.64 1.76 2.99
C VAL A 12 -7.72 0.57 3.18
N VAL A 13 -6.43 0.72 2.86
CA VAL A 13 -5.42 -0.33 3.04
C VAL A 13 -5.31 -0.71 4.51
N GLN A 14 -5.32 0.25 5.45
CA GLN A 14 -5.29 -0.05 6.89
C GLN A 14 -6.44 -0.96 7.34
N LYS A 15 -7.66 -0.74 6.81
CA LYS A 15 -8.82 -1.60 7.12
C LYS A 15 -8.66 -3.00 6.53
N ALA A 16 -8.22 -3.09 5.27
CA ALA A 16 -7.97 -4.36 4.62
C ALA A 16 -6.82 -5.14 5.29
N ALA A 17 -5.77 -4.44 5.74
CA ALA A 17 -4.68 -5.01 6.50
C ALA A 17 -5.13 -5.60 7.85
N ALA A 18 -5.98 -4.89 8.59
CA ALA A 18 -6.57 -5.40 9.83
C ALA A 18 -7.41 -6.68 9.58
N TYR A 19 -8.16 -6.72 8.49
CA TYR A 19 -8.91 -7.93 8.10
C TYR A 19 -7.96 -9.09 7.73
N ALA A 20 -6.96 -8.84 6.87
CA ALA A 20 -5.94 -9.84 6.52
C ALA A 20 -5.21 -10.35 7.76
N GLN A 21 -4.88 -9.47 8.71
CA GLN A 21 -4.23 -9.83 9.97
C GLN A 21 -5.12 -10.77 10.81
N SER A 22 -6.44 -10.55 10.84
CA SER A 22 -7.38 -11.44 11.55
C SER A 22 -7.41 -12.86 10.98
N LEU A 23 -6.95 -13.03 9.74
CA LEU A 23 -6.82 -14.32 9.05
C LEU A 23 -5.39 -14.89 9.12
N GLY A 24 -4.46 -14.22 9.82
CA GLY A 24 -3.06 -14.62 9.87
C GLY A 24 -2.30 -14.38 8.56
N MET A 25 -2.75 -13.45 7.73
CA MET A 25 -2.16 -13.15 6.42
C MET A 25 -1.31 -11.87 6.43
N GLU A 26 -0.23 -11.90 5.67
CA GLU A 26 0.52 -10.70 5.26
C GLU A 26 -0.16 -10.05 4.04
N TYR A 27 0.13 -8.75 3.81
CA TYR A 27 -0.48 -7.97 2.76
C TYR A 27 0.55 -7.12 2.01
N GLY A 28 0.93 -7.57 0.81
CA GLY A 28 1.84 -6.85 -0.07
C GLY A 28 1.17 -5.71 -0.83
N LEU A 29 1.80 -4.53 -0.83
CA LEU A 29 1.49 -3.43 -1.73
C LEU A 29 2.48 -3.39 -2.88
N GLU A 30 1.98 -3.55 -4.09
CA GLU A 30 2.79 -3.61 -5.29
C GLU A 30 2.95 -2.23 -5.95
N ALA A 31 4.19 -1.87 -6.26
CA ALA A 31 4.48 -0.75 -7.15
C ALA A 31 4.51 -1.25 -8.58
N VAL A 32 3.55 -0.82 -9.40
CA VAL A 32 3.42 -1.24 -10.81
C VAL A 32 3.70 -0.05 -11.74
N ASN A 33 3.89 -0.29 -13.03
CA ASN A 33 4.16 0.82 -13.95
C ASN A 33 2.96 1.78 -14.10
N ARG A 34 3.23 2.95 -14.71
CA ARG A 34 2.29 4.08 -14.83
C ARG A 34 1.01 3.79 -15.62
N TYR A 35 0.96 2.68 -16.35
CA TYR A 35 -0.20 2.30 -17.16
C TYR A 35 -1.17 1.40 -16.40
N GLU A 36 -0.75 0.84 -15.28
CA GLU A 36 -1.54 -0.09 -14.46
C GLU A 36 -2.08 0.58 -13.19
N ASN A 37 -1.32 1.53 -12.66
CA ASN A 37 -1.71 2.30 -11.49
C ASN A 37 -1.15 3.71 -11.58
N HIS A 38 -1.82 4.69 -10.98
CA HIS A 38 -1.35 6.08 -10.95
C HIS A 38 -0.88 6.52 -9.54
N ILE A 39 -0.94 5.63 -8.55
CA ILE A 39 -0.62 5.88 -7.14
C ILE A 39 0.76 5.39 -6.77
N LEU A 40 1.02 4.09 -6.94
CA LEU A 40 2.28 3.45 -6.55
C LEU A 40 3.03 3.00 -7.81
N ASN A 41 4.01 3.80 -8.23
CA ASN A 41 4.82 3.50 -9.43
C ASN A 41 6.31 3.37 -9.17
N THR A 42 6.73 3.62 -7.94
CA THR A 42 8.14 3.56 -7.53
C THR A 42 8.24 2.90 -6.17
N ALA A 43 9.39 2.28 -5.89
CA ALA A 43 9.66 1.70 -4.58
C ALA A 43 9.53 2.74 -3.44
N ARG A 44 9.96 3.99 -3.66
CA ARG A 44 9.84 5.04 -2.64
C ARG A 44 8.39 5.36 -2.30
N GLN A 45 7.52 5.50 -3.30
CA GLN A 45 6.09 5.74 -3.07
C GLN A 45 5.43 4.57 -2.31
N ALA A 46 5.82 3.33 -2.62
CA ALA A 46 5.33 2.16 -1.91
C ALA A 46 5.79 2.17 -0.44
N VAL A 47 7.07 2.45 -0.16
CA VAL A 47 7.58 2.60 1.21
C VAL A 47 6.83 3.69 1.97
N ASP A 48 6.66 4.87 1.38
CA ASP A 48 5.93 5.98 2.00
C ASP A 48 4.47 5.59 2.32
N MET A 49 3.83 4.79 1.45
CA MET A 49 2.48 4.30 1.68
C MET A 49 2.44 3.26 2.82
N VAL A 50 3.37 2.30 2.85
CA VAL A 50 3.46 1.29 3.93
C VAL A 50 3.67 1.98 5.28
N GLU A 51 4.59 2.93 5.37
CA GLU A 51 4.84 3.73 6.58
C GLU A 51 3.58 4.49 7.02
N ARG A 52 2.83 5.06 6.05
CA ARG A 52 1.61 5.82 6.32
C ARG A 52 0.42 4.96 6.73
N VAL A 53 0.33 3.73 6.23
CA VAL A 53 -0.66 2.73 6.67
C VAL A 53 -0.39 2.29 8.11
N GLY A 54 0.89 2.10 8.46
CA GLY A 54 1.34 1.81 9.82
C GLY A 54 0.88 0.46 10.38
N ALA A 55 0.48 -0.48 9.51
CA ALA A 55 0.06 -1.81 9.90
C ALA A 55 1.24 -2.80 9.86
N PRO A 56 1.41 -3.67 10.87
CA PRO A 56 2.59 -4.52 11.01
C PRO A 56 2.67 -5.67 10.00
N ASN A 57 1.55 -6.02 9.34
CA ASN A 57 1.48 -7.09 8.35
C ASN A 57 1.48 -6.56 6.90
N VAL A 58 1.80 -5.28 6.69
CA VAL A 58 1.86 -4.68 5.36
C VAL A 58 3.32 -4.47 4.95
N PHE A 59 3.65 -4.88 3.73
CA PHE A 59 5.01 -4.80 3.21
C PHE A 59 5.02 -4.42 1.72
N VAL A 60 6.19 -4.06 1.19
CA VAL A 60 6.37 -3.68 -0.22
C VAL A 60 6.59 -4.94 -1.07
N HIS A 61 5.88 -5.03 -2.19
CA HIS A 61 6.10 -6.00 -3.25
C HIS A 61 6.65 -5.27 -4.49
N LEU A 62 7.79 -5.69 -5.00
CA LEU A 62 8.38 -5.17 -6.23
C LEU A 62 8.38 -6.26 -7.30
N ASP A 63 8.10 -5.87 -8.53
CA ASP A 63 8.13 -6.72 -9.73
C ASP A 63 9.23 -6.22 -10.70
N THR A 64 9.90 -7.14 -11.41
CA THR A 64 11.09 -6.89 -12.28
C THR A 64 10.77 -6.83 -13.76
#